data_AF-A0A935NIN2-F1
#
_entry.id   AF-A0A935NIN2-F1
#
_cell.length_a   1.000
_cell.length_b   1.000
_cell.length_c   1.000
_cell.angle_alpha   90.00
_cell.angle_beta   90.00
_cell.angle_gamma   90.00
#
_symmetry.space_group_name_H-M   'P 1'
#
loop_
_entity.id
_entity.type
_entity.pdbx_description
1 polymer ?
#
loop_
_entity_poly.entity_id
_entity_poly.type
_entity_poly.pdbx_seq_one_letter_code
_entity_poly.pdbx_strand_id
1 'polypeptide(L)'
;MKLFLLLAWQATIHFINPSFEGVPRNDIWEDTIALGWDVCMPTPDLGGYYDFALIKPTDGLCYIQIAHFPDWGNESFMQKLSCPLVAHCQHTFYVDAYRAFTGKSSNVLNGNLFLWGGMQPCAKDQLLWAGTKSGSSLESSMWHKDTITFIPNQHYPYMLFEAGEVDPNITSAVMLDNLSPIYIDTNPAIDLQAENTTICKDSCTIIWVPSNSFDKSLYTITWISIPEGYSNNQNVSGVTVCPTENTYYVVYATNKKCNSLVLSDTLLLTVKKCTPQDTTTNPQDTFGYQPVKGATRYKPPDGWALFPNIVAAGGSVNIHAPQAGQLALYNTLGQLVWSVVAIPSGYNAYNLPNNLAQGIYYYHFTPNNPEEEKKPVIMGKILLVGGGG
;
A
#
# COMPACT_ATOMS: atom_id res chain seq x y z
N MET A 1 25.63 3.86 8.93
CA MET A 1 25.48 2.50 8.38
C MET A 1 23.99 2.15 8.44
N LYS A 2 23.26 2.26 7.33
CA LYS A 2 21.82 1.95 7.28
C LYS A 2 21.68 0.43 7.34
N LEU A 3 21.38 -0.12 8.51
CA LEU A 3 20.99 -1.50 8.64
C LEU A 3 19.55 -1.61 8.10
N PHE A 4 19.41 -1.72 6.78
CA PHE A 4 18.15 -2.12 6.17
C PHE A 4 17.94 -3.61 6.52
N LEU A 5 17.27 -3.88 7.64
CA LEU A 5 16.50 -5.12 7.75
C LEU A 5 15.28 -4.97 6.83
N LEU A 6 15.53 -5.01 5.51
CA LEU A 6 14.51 -5.34 4.54
C LEU A 6 14.27 -6.84 4.69
N LEU A 7 13.42 -7.21 5.66
CA LEU A 7 12.64 -8.41 5.49
C LEU A 7 11.75 -8.12 4.28
N ALA A 8 12.21 -8.51 3.09
CA ALA A 8 11.41 -8.47 1.88
C ALA A 8 10.29 -9.50 2.06
N TRP A 9 9.19 -9.07 2.66
CA TRP A 9 7.96 -9.83 2.71
C TRP A 9 7.36 -9.78 1.31
N GLN A 10 7.81 -10.68 0.43
CA GLN A 10 7.07 -10.99 -0.78
C GLN A 10 5.77 -11.66 -0.36
N ALA A 11 4.65 -10.95 -0.52
CA ALA A 11 3.34 -11.56 -0.38
C ALA A 11 3.14 -12.57 -1.52
N THR A 12 2.45 -13.68 -1.23
CA THR A 12 2.17 -14.71 -2.22
C THR A 12 0.68 -15.00 -2.35
N ILE A 13 0.24 -15.22 -3.59
CA ILE A 13 -1.09 -15.78 -3.90
C ILE A 13 -0.87 -17.18 -4.44
N HIS A 14 -1.49 -18.18 -3.81
CA HIS A 14 -1.38 -19.57 -4.25
C HIS A 14 -2.50 -19.90 -5.23
N PHE A 15 -2.13 -20.51 -6.36
CA PHE A 15 -3.10 -21.19 -7.22
C PHE A 15 -3.65 -22.43 -6.52
N ILE A 16 -4.93 -22.72 -6.75
CA ILE A 16 -5.52 -24.00 -6.41
C ILE A 16 -5.11 -24.98 -7.51
N ASN A 17 -4.57 -26.14 -7.11
CA ASN A 17 -4.16 -27.19 -8.04
C ASN A 17 -3.22 -26.70 -9.17
N PRO A 18 -2.03 -26.19 -8.81
CA PRO A 18 -1.11 -25.55 -9.76
C PRO A 18 -0.52 -26.50 -10.82
N SER A 19 -0.58 -27.80 -10.61
CA SER A 19 -0.09 -28.83 -11.54
C SER A 19 -1.24 -29.59 -12.22
N PHE A 20 -2.47 -29.06 -12.13
CA PHE A 20 -3.65 -29.62 -12.81
C PHE A 20 -3.95 -31.09 -12.46
N GLU A 21 -3.57 -31.52 -11.26
CA GLU A 21 -3.73 -32.89 -10.78
C GLU A 21 -5.17 -33.21 -10.36
N GLY A 22 -5.45 -34.49 -10.17
CA GLY A 22 -6.81 -34.96 -9.85
C GLY A 22 -7.58 -35.38 -11.10
N VAL A 23 -8.76 -35.98 -10.88
CA VAL A 23 -9.30 -37.08 -11.70
C VAL A 23 -9.09 -36.88 -13.21
N PRO A 24 -8.08 -37.56 -13.80
CA PRO A 24 -8.19 -38.01 -15.18
C PRO A 24 -9.29 -39.06 -15.14
N ARG A 25 -10.52 -38.71 -15.52
CA ARG A 25 -11.50 -39.78 -15.71
C ARG A 25 -11.03 -40.54 -16.92
N ASN A 26 -11.14 -41.86 -16.84
CA ASN A 26 -10.94 -42.80 -17.94
C ASN A 26 -11.95 -42.59 -19.11
N ASP A 27 -12.54 -41.40 -19.15
CA ASP A 27 -13.48 -40.88 -20.10
C ASP A 27 -12.73 -39.69 -20.74
N ILE A 28 -11.91 -40.00 -21.73
CA ILE A 28 -11.13 -39.07 -22.58
C ILE A 28 -12.13 -38.24 -23.40
N TRP A 29 -12.90 -37.38 -22.76
CA TRP A 29 -13.85 -36.52 -23.41
C TRP A 29 -13.50 -35.08 -23.06
N GLU A 30 -13.17 -34.36 -24.13
CA GLU A 30 -13.42 -32.95 -24.41
C GLU A 30 -14.23 -32.25 -23.28
N ASP A 31 -13.78 -31.07 -22.84
CA ASP A 31 -14.39 -30.23 -21.77
C ASP A 31 -14.09 -30.63 -20.31
N THR A 32 -13.06 -31.45 -20.04
CA THR A 32 -12.66 -31.75 -18.66
C THR A 32 -11.47 -30.88 -18.21
N ILE A 33 -11.68 -30.10 -17.15
CA ILE A 33 -10.63 -29.31 -16.50
C ILE A 33 -10.37 -29.79 -15.08
N ALA A 34 -9.12 -29.63 -14.61
CA ALA A 34 -8.72 -30.02 -13.27
C ALA A 34 -9.48 -29.25 -12.18
N LEU A 35 -9.71 -29.91 -11.03
CA LEU A 35 -10.42 -29.32 -9.90
C LEU A 35 -9.75 -28.00 -9.45
N GLY A 36 -10.56 -26.96 -9.23
CA GLY A 36 -10.10 -25.62 -8.85
C GLY A 36 -9.93 -24.65 -10.01
N TRP A 37 -10.16 -25.12 -11.24
CA TRP A 37 -10.18 -24.32 -12.45
C TRP A 37 -11.56 -24.42 -13.12
N ASP A 38 -11.93 -23.39 -13.86
CA ASP A 38 -13.21 -23.29 -14.58
C ASP A 38 -12.95 -22.98 -16.07
N VAL A 39 -13.78 -23.56 -16.94
CA VAL A 39 -13.72 -23.33 -18.40
C VAL A 39 -14.37 -22.01 -18.77
N CYS A 40 -13.77 -21.27 -19.71
CA CYS A 40 -14.29 -19.97 -20.18
C CYS A 40 -14.68 -19.94 -21.65
N MET A 41 -13.80 -20.39 -22.55
CA MET A 41 -14.02 -20.50 -23.99
C MET A 41 -13.30 -21.76 -24.47
N PRO A 42 -13.79 -22.43 -25.52
CA PRO A 42 -14.16 -23.85 -25.45
C PRO A 42 -13.01 -24.80 -25.12
N THR A 43 -13.35 -25.96 -24.55
CA THR A 43 -12.52 -27.18 -24.49
C THR A 43 -11.04 -27.06 -24.09
N PRO A 44 -10.63 -26.34 -23.01
CA PRO A 44 -9.27 -26.54 -22.51
C PRO A 44 -9.11 -28.02 -22.10
N ASP A 45 -8.17 -28.70 -22.73
CA ASP A 45 -8.02 -30.15 -22.61
C ASP A 45 -7.05 -30.52 -21.49
N LEU A 46 -7.48 -31.37 -20.57
CA LEU A 46 -6.59 -31.98 -19.58
C LEU A 46 -5.84 -33.17 -20.21
N GLY A 47 -4.56 -32.96 -20.53
CA GLY A 47 -3.67 -34.02 -21.01
C GLY A 47 -2.98 -34.74 -19.86
N GLY A 48 -2.46 -35.95 -20.10
CA GLY A 48 -1.74 -36.69 -19.06
C GLY A 48 -0.97 -37.92 -19.53
N TYR A 49 -0.32 -38.58 -18.58
CA TYR A 49 0.61 -39.71 -18.82
C TYR A 49 0.02 -40.88 -19.64
N TYR A 50 -1.30 -41.09 -19.58
CA TYR A 50 -2.01 -42.16 -20.29
C TYR A 50 -2.65 -41.72 -21.59
N ASP A 51 -2.64 -40.42 -21.88
CA ASP A 51 -3.08 -39.91 -23.16
C ASP A 51 -2.05 -40.29 -24.22
N PHE A 52 -2.41 -40.24 -25.50
CA PHE A 52 -1.50 -40.49 -26.63
C PHE A 52 -0.34 -39.46 -26.73
N ALA A 53 -0.12 -38.68 -25.66
CA ALA A 53 0.87 -37.65 -25.50
C ALA A 53 2.29 -38.22 -25.54
N LEU A 54 3.05 -37.77 -26.54
CA LEU A 54 4.50 -37.97 -26.65
C LEU A 54 5.30 -37.22 -25.56
N ILE A 55 4.62 -36.57 -24.61
CA ILE A 55 5.17 -35.56 -23.70
C ILE A 55 4.73 -35.88 -22.28
N LYS A 56 5.72 -36.06 -21.40
CA LYS A 56 5.47 -36.27 -19.97
C LYS A 56 5.26 -34.91 -19.29
N PRO A 57 4.27 -34.75 -18.38
CA PRO A 57 4.16 -33.58 -17.52
C PRO A 57 5.46 -33.27 -16.77
N THR A 58 5.63 -32.02 -16.36
CA THR A 58 6.76 -31.58 -15.54
C THR A 58 6.56 -31.84 -14.05
N ASP A 59 5.32 -31.86 -13.59
CA ASP A 59 4.93 -32.24 -12.24
C ASP A 59 3.72 -33.19 -12.30
N GLY A 60 3.64 -34.15 -11.37
CA GLY A 60 2.51 -35.07 -11.29
C GLY A 60 2.28 -35.96 -12.54
N LEU A 61 1.01 -36.08 -12.94
CA LEU A 61 0.52 -36.96 -14.01
C LEU A 61 -0.24 -36.22 -15.11
N CYS A 62 -0.62 -34.96 -14.89
CA CYS A 62 -1.48 -34.19 -15.80
C CYS A 62 -0.83 -32.85 -16.20
N TYR A 63 -1.32 -32.26 -17.28
CA TYR A 63 -1.07 -30.87 -17.66
C TYR A 63 -2.30 -30.35 -18.40
N ILE A 64 -2.42 -29.04 -18.57
CA ILE A 64 -3.52 -28.46 -19.36
C ILE A 64 -3.00 -28.00 -20.73
N GLN A 65 -3.76 -28.29 -21.78
CA GLN A 65 -3.54 -27.78 -23.13
C GLN A 65 -4.61 -26.74 -23.46
N ILE A 66 -4.19 -25.65 -24.09
CA ILE A 66 -5.09 -24.68 -24.70
C ILE A 66 -4.65 -24.37 -26.12
N ALA A 67 -5.61 -24.23 -27.03
CA ALA A 67 -5.38 -23.97 -28.43
C ALA A 67 -6.13 -22.74 -28.96
N HIS A 68 -5.60 -22.16 -30.02
CA HIS A 68 -6.30 -21.25 -30.91
C HIS A 68 -6.67 -22.05 -32.16
N PHE A 69 -7.94 -21.96 -32.57
CA PHE A 69 -8.44 -22.49 -33.82
C PHE A 69 -8.96 -21.35 -34.69
N PRO A 70 -8.58 -21.28 -35.98
CA PRO A 70 -9.07 -20.27 -36.93
C PRO A 70 -10.58 -20.06 -36.92
N ASP A 71 -11.34 -21.16 -36.84
CA ASP A 71 -12.80 -21.14 -36.96
C ASP A 71 -13.53 -21.09 -35.61
N TRP A 72 -12.88 -21.51 -34.52
CA TRP A 72 -13.53 -21.72 -33.21
C TRP A 72 -13.05 -20.74 -32.13
N GLY A 73 -12.00 -19.97 -32.42
CA GLY A 73 -11.44 -19.00 -31.50
C GLY A 73 -10.44 -19.61 -30.53
N ASN A 74 -10.29 -18.98 -29.37
CA ASN A 74 -9.28 -19.34 -28.38
C ASN A 74 -9.90 -20.14 -27.24
N GLU A 75 -9.25 -21.24 -26.89
CA GLU A 75 -9.51 -21.96 -25.65
C GLU A 75 -8.98 -21.14 -24.47
N SER A 76 -9.73 -21.16 -23.37
CA SER A 76 -9.34 -20.46 -22.16
C SER A 76 -9.98 -21.05 -20.90
N PHE A 77 -9.26 -20.89 -19.80
CA PHE A 77 -9.70 -21.28 -18.48
C PHE A 77 -9.33 -20.23 -17.45
N MET A 78 -10.01 -20.25 -16.32
CA MET A 78 -9.80 -19.28 -15.25
C MET A 78 -9.78 -19.92 -13.88
N GLN A 79 -9.30 -19.15 -12.92
CA GLN A 79 -9.47 -19.45 -11.51
C GLN A 79 -9.82 -18.18 -10.74
N LYS A 80 -10.76 -18.35 -9.79
CA LYS A 80 -10.93 -17.37 -8.72
C LYS A 80 -9.76 -17.48 -7.75
N LEU A 81 -8.99 -16.42 -7.63
CA LEU A 81 -7.83 -16.41 -6.75
C LEU A 81 -8.26 -16.43 -5.28
N SER A 82 -7.47 -17.09 -4.44
CA SER A 82 -7.62 -17.05 -2.97
C SER A 82 -7.53 -15.62 -2.43
N CYS A 83 -6.76 -14.76 -3.12
CA CYS A 83 -6.59 -13.35 -2.86
C CYS A 83 -6.59 -12.59 -4.19
N PRO A 84 -7.22 -11.41 -4.28
CA PRO A 84 -7.20 -10.65 -5.52
C PRO A 84 -5.78 -10.16 -5.85
N LEU A 85 -5.51 -9.97 -7.13
CA LEU A 85 -4.32 -9.25 -7.58
C LEU A 85 -4.29 -7.84 -6.98
N VAL A 86 -3.09 -7.31 -6.75
CA VAL A 86 -2.90 -6.02 -6.08
C VAL A 86 -2.67 -4.92 -7.11
N ALA A 87 -3.61 -3.97 -7.20
CA ALA A 87 -3.48 -2.83 -8.10
C ALA A 87 -2.09 -2.16 -7.96
N HIS A 88 -1.48 -1.84 -9.10
CA HIS A 88 -0.23 -1.09 -9.22
C HIS A 88 1.01 -1.73 -8.58
N CYS A 89 0.93 -2.97 -8.12
CA CYS A 89 2.09 -3.73 -7.66
C CYS A 89 2.58 -4.70 -8.75
N GLN A 90 3.89 -4.90 -8.86
CA GLN A 90 4.41 -5.91 -9.77
C GLN A 90 4.13 -7.30 -9.23
N HIS A 91 3.60 -8.17 -10.09
CA HIS A 91 3.36 -9.57 -9.82
C HIS A 91 4.27 -10.40 -10.71
N THR A 92 4.79 -11.49 -10.16
CA THR A 92 5.61 -12.45 -10.90
C THR A 92 5.22 -13.87 -10.52
N PHE A 93 5.09 -14.76 -11.49
CA PHE A 93 5.02 -16.20 -11.25
C PHE A 93 5.75 -16.95 -12.37
N TYR A 94 5.95 -18.25 -12.13
CA TYR A 94 6.56 -19.15 -13.09
C TYR A 94 5.56 -20.22 -13.51
N VAL A 95 5.65 -20.64 -14.77
CA VAL A 95 4.87 -21.75 -15.31
C VAL A 95 5.76 -22.57 -16.23
N ASP A 96 5.67 -23.88 -16.15
CA ASP A 96 6.30 -24.74 -17.12
C ASP A 96 5.37 -24.79 -18.34
N ALA A 97 5.88 -24.33 -19.48
CA ALA A 97 5.14 -24.22 -20.72
C ALA A 97 5.82 -25.05 -21.81
N TYR A 98 5.02 -25.85 -22.50
CA TYR A 98 5.46 -26.64 -23.63
C TYR A 98 4.77 -26.14 -24.89
N ARG A 99 5.59 -25.84 -25.89
CA ARG A 99 5.15 -25.30 -27.19
C ARG A 99 5.78 -26.16 -28.26
N ALA A 100 5.05 -27.19 -28.69
CA ALA A 100 5.51 -28.03 -29.78
C ALA A 100 4.65 -27.98 -31.01
N PHE A 101 5.39 -28.23 -32.08
CA PHE A 101 4.98 -28.68 -33.38
C PHE A 101 4.65 -30.18 -33.32
N THR A 102 3.36 -30.56 -33.32
CA THR A 102 2.94 -31.97 -33.39
C THR A 102 3.03 -32.50 -34.84
N GLY A 103 4.26 -32.64 -35.34
CA GLY A 103 4.59 -33.47 -36.50
C GLY A 103 4.28 -32.88 -37.89
N LYS A 104 5.05 -33.34 -38.89
CA LYS A 104 5.03 -32.92 -40.32
C LYS A 104 3.66 -33.00 -41.04
N SER A 105 2.60 -33.49 -40.39
CA SER A 105 1.27 -33.69 -40.98
C SER A 105 0.16 -32.87 -40.30
N SER A 106 0.44 -32.14 -39.22
CA SER A 106 -0.52 -31.23 -38.60
C SER A 106 -0.04 -29.79 -38.77
N ASN A 107 -0.91 -28.91 -39.28
CA ASN A 107 -0.64 -27.49 -39.37
C ASN A 107 -0.86 -26.84 -37.99
N VAL A 108 -0.07 -27.23 -36.97
CA VAL A 108 -0.15 -26.66 -35.62
C VAL A 108 1.13 -25.88 -35.30
N LEU A 109 0.97 -24.60 -34.96
CA LEU A 109 2.07 -23.73 -34.53
C LEU A 109 2.22 -23.70 -33.01
N ASN A 110 3.41 -23.29 -32.57
CA ASN A 110 3.66 -22.96 -31.16
C ASN A 110 2.78 -21.77 -30.76
N GLY A 111 1.77 -21.99 -29.91
CA GLY A 111 0.80 -20.97 -29.52
C GLY A 111 1.37 -19.89 -28.60
N ASN A 112 0.80 -18.69 -28.69
CA ASN A 112 1.01 -17.65 -27.70
C ASN A 112 0.19 -17.97 -26.43
N LEU A 113 0.55 -17.35 -25.31
CA LEU A 113 -0.23 -17.39 -24.08
C LEU A 113 -0.63 -15.97 -23.69
N PHE A 114 -1.91 -15.74 -23.50
CA PHE A 114 -2.44 -14.50 -22.93
C PHE A 114 -2.91 -14.72 -21.51
N LEU A 115 -2.60 -13.75 -20.65
CA LEU A 115 -3.03 -13.71 -19.27
C LEU A 115 -3.92 -12.49 -19.06
N TRP A 116 -5.10 -12.71 -18.53
CA TRP A 116 -6.09 -11.67 -18.28
C TRP A 116 -6.46 -11.57 -16.80
N GLY A 117 -6.72 -10.35 -16.33
CA GLY A 117 -7.35 -10.06 -15.06
C GLY A 117 -8.83 -9.75 -15.26
N GLY A 118 -9.69 -10.27 -14.39
CA GLY A 118 -11.15 -10.10 -14.48
C GLY A 118 -11.82 -9.83 -13.13
N MET A 119 -12.83 -8.96 -13.14
CA MET A 119 -13.71 -8.66 -12.00
C MET A 119 -14.83 -9.68 -11.85
N GLN A 120 -15.15 -10.38 -12.94
CA GLN A 120 -16.15 -11.44 -13.02
C GLN A 120 -15.52 -12.73 -13.57
N PRO A 121 -16.13 -13.90 -13.31
CA PRO A 121 -15.78 -15.15 -13.97
C PRO A 121 -15.61 -14.94 -15.49
N CYS A 122 -14.49 -15.41 -16.03
CA CYS A 122 -14.16 -15.35 -17.47
C CYS A 122 -14.06 -13.94 -18.11
N ALA A 123 -14.11 -12.87 -17.31
CA ALA A 123 -13.95 -11.52 -17.83
C ALA A 123 -12.49 -11.23 -18.23
N LYS A 124 -12.33 -10.47 -19.33
CA LYS A 124 -11.05 -10.04 -19.89
C LYS A 124 -10.88 -8.53 -19.72
N ASP A 125 -10.97 -8.06 -18.48
CA ASP A 125 -11.00 -6.62 -18.19
C ASP A 125 -9.64 -5.94 -18.42
N GLN A 126 -8.53 -6.65 -18.15
CA GLN A 126 -7.18 -6.20 -18.49
C GLN A 126 -6.33 -7.36 -19.02
N LEU A 127 -5.67 -7.15 -20.15
CA LEU A 127 -4.55 -8.00 -20.59
C LEU A 127 -3.36 -7.73 -19.67
N LEU A 128 -3.04 -8.67 -18.80
CA LEU A 128 -1.95 -8.57 -17.83
C LEU A 128 -0.60 -8.89 -18.49
N TRP A 129 -0.58 -9.90 -19.34
CA TRP A 129 0.64 -10.35 -20.00
C TRP A 129 0.31 -11.04 -21.34
N ALA A 130 1.19 -10.83 -22.31
CA ALA A 130 1.14 -11.52 -23.59
C ALA A 130 2.49 -12.15 -23.90
N GLY A 131 2.52 -13.48 -23.92
CA GLY A 131 3.68 -14.28 -24.24
C GLY A 131 3.90 -14.38 -25.73
N THR A 132 4.32 -13.30 -26.38
CA THR A 132 4.77 -13.36 -27.78
C THR A 132 6.22 -13.83 -27.81
N LYS A 133 6.43 -15.15 -27.86
CA LYS A 133 7.73 -15.73 -28.21
C LYS A 133 7.61 -16.61 -29.45
N SER A 134 7.28 -16.00 -30.58
CA SER A 134 7.66 -16.51 -31.90
C SER A 134 9.10 -16.09 -32.23
N GLY A 135 10.04 -16.42 -31.34
CA GLY A 135 11.47 -16.34 -31.61
C GLY A 135 11.93 -17.69 -32.15
N SER A 136 12.41 -17.72 -33.39
CA SER A 136 12.70 -18.88 -34.25
C SER A 136 13.78 -19.87 -33.76
N SER A 137 13.85 -20.22 -32.47
CA SER A 137 14.71 -21.31 -31.98
C SER A 137 14.40 -21.81 -30.56
N LEU A 138 13.17 -21.73 -30.07
CA LEU A 138 12.81 -22.63 -28.96
C LEU A 138 12.81 -24.04 -29.56
N GLU A 139 13.72 -24.90 -29.11
CA GLU A 139 13.70 -26.32 -29.49
C GLU A 139 12.31 -26.85 -29.16
N SER A 140 11.49 -27.01 -30.19
CA SER A 140 10.02 -27.12 -30.13
C SER A 140 9.56 -28.48 -29.62
N SER A 141 10.30 -29.06 -28.68
CA SER A 141 10.10 -30.42 -28.20
C SER A 141 10.39 -30.58 -26.70
N MET A 142 10.56 -29.51 -25.93
CA MET A 142 10.79 -29.60 -24.49
C MET A 142 10.00 -28.56 -23.68
N TRP A 143 9.79 -28.86 -22.40
CA TRP A 143 9.20 -27.93 -21.45
C TRP A 143 10.17 -26.80 -21.15
N HIS A 144 9.63 -25.58 -21.05
CA HIS A 144 10.37 -24.38 -20.69
C HIS A 144 9.69 -23.68 -19.53
N LYS A 145 10.49 -23.28 -18.55
CA LYS A 145 9.99 -22.46 -17.45
C LYS A 145 9.89 -21.00 -17.88
N ASP A 146 8.68 -20.52 -18.08
CA ASP A 146 8.42 -19.11 -18.35
C ASP A 146 8.35 -18.30 -17.06
N THR A 147 8.86 -17.06 -17.11
CA THR A 147 8.69 -16.07 -16.05
C THR A 147 7.69 -15.03 -16.52
N ILE A 148 6.51 -15.02 -15.90
CA ILE A 148 5.43 -14.10 -16.22
C ILE A 148 5.47 -12.95 -15.23
N THR A 149 5.58 -11.71 -15.74
CA THR A 149 5.63 -10.49 -14.92
C THR A 149 4.65 -9.46 -15.46
N PHE A 150 3.82 -8.90 -14.57
CA PHE A 150 2.76 -7.95 -14.93
C PHE A 150 2.42 -6.99 -13.79
N ILE A 151 1.71 -5.90 -14.11
CA ILE A 151 1.19 -4.92 -13.14
C ILE A 151 -0.31 -4.73 -13.44
N PRO A 152 -1.22 -5.17 -12.56
CA PRO A 152 -2.65 -4.93 -12.74
C PRO A 152 -2.97 -3.46 -12.43
N ASN A 153 -3.92 -2.86 -13.16
CA ASN A 153 -4.36 -1.48 -12.94
C ASN A 153 -5.41 -1.35 -11.83
N GLN A 154 -5.98 -2.46 -11.38
CA GLN A 154 -6.95 -2.53 -10.28
C GLN A 154 -6.91 -3.92 -9.61
N HIS A 155 -7.72 -4.13 -8.58
CA HIS A 155 -7.77 -5.39 -7.85
C HIS A 155 -8.63 -6.44 -8.57
N TYR A 156 -8.01 -7.44 -9.19
CA TYR A 156 -8.72 -8.50 -9.90
C TYR A 156 -8.85 -9.78 -9.06
N PRO A 157 -10.08 -10.24 -8.75
CA PRO A 157 -10.30 -11.51 -8.06
C PRO A 157 -10.17 -12.74 -8.96
N TYR A 158 -10.18 -12.57 -10.30
CA TYR A 158 -10.07 -13.67 -11.26
C TYR A 158 -8.84 -13.49 -12.15
N MET A 159 -8.22 -14.60 -12.51
CA MET A 159 -7.15 -14.68 -13.51
C MET A 159 -7.55 -15.71 -14.57
N LEU A 160 -7.37 -15.36 -15.84
CA LEU A 160 -7.71 -16.20 -16.98
C LEU A 160 -6.48 -16.42 -17.86
N PHE A 161 -6.28 -17.67 -18.27
CA PHE A 161 -5.28 -18.12 -19.22
C PHE A 161 -5.98 -18.40 -20.55
N GLU A 162 -5.45 -17.86 -21.63
CA GLU A 162 -6.04 -17.97 -22.96
C GLU A 162 -4.95 -18.30 -24.00
N ALA A 163 -5.29 -19.18 -24.93
CA ALA A 163 -4.46 -19.41 -26.10
C ALA A 163 -4.42 -18.15 -26.97
N GLY A 164 -3.22 -17.71 -27.32
CA GLY A 164 -3.03 -16.57 -28.20
C GLY A 164 -2.81 -17.02 -29.64
N GLU A 165 -3.48 -16.34 -30.56
CA GLU A 165 -3.29 -16.48 -32.00
C GLU A 165 -1.84 -16.14 -32.41
N VAL A 166 -1.30 -16.92 -33.35
CA VAL A 166 0.01 -16.69 -33.99
C VAL A 166 -0.16 -16.41 -35.49
N ASP A 167 -1.02 -17.20 -36.15
CA ASP A 167 -1.49 -16.99 -37.51
C ASP A 167 -3.00 -17.26 -37.52
N PRO A 168 -3.83 -16.35 -38.08
CA PRO A 168 -5.30 -16.50 -38.07
C PRO A 168 -5.80 -17.73 -38.83
N ASN A 169 -4.97 -18.34 -39.68
CA ASN A 169 -5.35 -19.47 -40.53
C ASN A 169 -4.79 -20.80 -40.05
N ILE A 170 -4.02 -20.80 -38.96
CA ILE A 170 -3.30 -21.98 -38.49
C ILE A 170 -3.59 -22.20 -37.02
N THR A 171 -3.98 -23.43 -36.68
CA THR A 171 -4.16 -23.83 -35.28
C THR A 171 -2.85 -23.62 -34.52
N SER A 172 -2.92 -23.16 -33.29
CA SER A 172 -1.74 -23.07 -32.44
C SER A 172 -2.07 -23.51 -31.03
N ALA A 173 -1.12 -24.12 -30.32
CA ALA A 173 -1.38 -24.67 -28.99
C ALA A 173 -0.22 -24.43 -28.03
N VAL A 174 -0.55 -24.34 -26.74
CA VAL A 174 0.39 -24.29 -25.63
C VAL A 174 -0.10 -25.21 -24.52
N MET A 175 0.81 -25.96 -23.94
CA MET A 175 0.55 -26.78 -22.75
C MET A 175 1.20 -26.11 -21.54
N LEU A 176 0.52 -26.16 -20.39
CA LEU A 176 0.93 -25.52 -19.14
C LEU A 176 0.90 -26.52 -18.00
N ASP A 177 1.88 -26.42 -17.10
CA ASP A 177 2.01 -27.26 -15.91
C ASP A 177 2.81 -26.52 -14.81
N ASN A 178 2.73 -27.03 -13.58
CA ASN A 178 3.59 -26.68 -12.45
C ASN A 178 3.68 -25.16 -12.16
N LEU A 179 2.52 -24.51 -12.00
CA LEU A 179 2.47 -23.08 -11.68
C LEU A 179 3.06 -22.80 -10.29
N SER A 180 3.99 -21.86 -10.20
CA SER A 180 4.42 -21.34 -8.92
C SER A 180 3.33 -20.47 -8.27
N PRO A 181 3.42 -20.17 -6.97
CA PRO A 181 2.67 -19.05 -6.39
C PRO A 181 2.96 -17.75 -7.16
N ILE A 182 2.02 -16.81 -7.11
CA ILE A 182 2.20 -15.45 -7.59
C ILE A 182 2.90 -14.66 -6.49
N TYR A 183 4.13 -14.25 -6.74
CA TYR A 183 4.92 -13.36 -5.90
C TYR A 183 4.54 -11.91 -6.19
N ILE A 184 4.32 -11.14 -5.14
CA ILE A 184 3.97 -9.72 -5.24
C ILE A 184 5.14 -8.91 -4.72
N ASP A 185 5.66 -8.01 -5.55
CA ASP A 185 6.55 -6.96 -5.10
C ASP A 185 5.72 -5.86 -4.45
N THR A 186 5.71 -5.87 -3.11
CA THR A 186 4.95 -4.96 -2.27
C THR A 186 5.74 -3.71 -1.88
N ASN A 187 6.87 -3.41 -2.55
CA ASN A 187 7.76 -2.31 -2.15
C ASN A 187 7.84 -1.15 -3.17
N PRO A 188 7.45 0.08 -2.80
CA PRO A 188 6.62 0.46 -1.65
C PRO A 188 5.14 0.44 -2.06
N ALA A 189 4.39 -0.53 -1.57
CA ALA A 189 2.93 -0.58 -1.71
C ALA A 189 2.22 0.32 -0.68
N ILE A 190 2.95 0.84 0.31
CA ILE A 190 2.49 1.88 1.24
C ILE A 190 3.46 3.06 1.12
N ASP A 191 2.91 4.27 1.04
CA ASP A 191 3.69 5.51 1.06
C ASP A 191 3.63 6.11 2.47
N LEU A 192 4.48 5.65 3.39
CA LEU A 192 4.44 6.14 4.76
C LEU A 192 5.03 7.57 4.86
N GLN A 193 4.21 8.49 5.34
CA GLN A 193 4.56 9.91 5.43
C GLN A 193 4.65 10.37 6.89
N ALA A 194 5.43 11.43 7.11
CA ALA A 194 5.49 12.14 8.37
C ALA A 194 5.50 13.64 8.15
N GLU A 195 4.98 14.36 9.14
CA GLU A 195 5.02 15.82 9.14
C GLU A 195 6.47 16.29 9.29
N ASN A 196 7.19 15.67 10.23
CA ASN A 196 8.62 15.87 10.42
C ASN A 196 9.32 14.53 10.68
N THR A 197 10.35 14.24 9.90
CA THR A 197 11.22 13.07 10.13
C THR A 197 12.34 13.33 11.13
N THR A 198 12.51 14.59 11.55
CA THR A 198 13.44 15.00 12.59
C THR A 198 12.74 15.89 13.61
N ILE A 199 12.65 15.42 14.86
CA ILE A 199 11.92 16.12 15.92
C ILE A 199 12.82 16.41 17.11
N CYS A 200 12.44 17.41 17.90
CA CYS A 200 13.08 17.67 19.19
C CYS A 200 12.76 16.57 20.19
N LYS A 201 13.71 16.26 21.09
CA LYS A 201 13.47 15.38 22.24
C LYS A 201 12.18 15.80 22.97
N ASP A 202 11.40 14.80 23.36
CA ASP A 202 10.10 14.94 24.03
C ASP A 202 9.00 15.59 23.19
N SER A 203 9.22 15.83 21.89
CA SER A 203 8.20 16.38 20.97
C SER A 203 7.45 15.27 20.25
N CYS A 204 6.31 15.62 19.68
CA CYS A 204 5.48 14.69 18.93
C CYS A 204 5.40 15.12 17.46
N THR A 205 5.21 14.16 16.58
CA THR A 205 4.88 14.37 15.16
C THR A 205 3.74 13.44 14.78
N ILE A 206 3.06 13.75 13.69
CA ILE A 206 2.11 12.83 13.06
C ILE A 206 2.85 12.03 12.00
N ILE A 207 2.61 10.73 11.97
CA ILE A 207 2.93 9.83 10.85
C ILE A 207 1.62 9.28 10.29
N TRP A 208 1.52 9.11 8.97
CA TRP A 208 0.28 8.67 8.33
C TRP A 208 0.51 7.93 7.02
N VAL A 209 -0.48 7.13 6.65
CA VAL A 209 -0.65 6.52 5.33
C VAL A 209 -1.63 7.40 4.54
N PRO A 210 -1.20 8.02 3.41
CA PRO A 210 -2.06 8.76 2.49
C PRO A 210 -3.29 7.96 2.04
N SER A 211 -4.38 8.64 1.67
CA SER A 211 -5.62 7.97 1.24
C SER A 211 -5.49 7.25 -0.10
N ASN A 212 -4.51 7.63 -0.91
CA ASN A 212 -4.24 7.08 -2.24
C ASN A 212 -3.19 5.96 -2.23
N SER A 213 -2.62 5.58 -1.09
CA SER A 213 -1.60 4.51 -1.05
C SER A 213 -2.17 3.15 -1.44
N PHE A 214 -3.39 2.84 -0.98
CA PHE A 214 -4.14 1.63 -1.32
C PHE A 214 -5.62 1.79 -0.92
N ASP A 215 -6.49 0.89 -1.38
CA ASP A 215 -7.89 0.86 -0.94
C ASP A 215 -8.01 0.42 0.52
N LYS A 216 -8.02 1.38 1.44
CA LYS A 216 -8.12 1.16 2.89
C LYS A 216 -9.37 0.39 3.32
N SER A 217 -10.41 0.31 2.49
CA SER A 217 -11.60 -0.49 2.82
C SER A 217 -11.27 -1.98 2.89
N LEU A 218 -10.28 -2.44 2.12
CA LEU A 218 -9.87 -3.83 2.00
C LEU A 218 -8.83 -4.26 3.04
N TYR A 219 -8.23 -3.33 3.78
CA TYR A 219 -7.09 -3.62 4.66
C TYR A 219 -7.32 -3.17 6.10
N THR A 220 -6.63 -3.84 7.02
CA THR A 220 -6.48 -3.46 8.42
C THR A 220 -5.06 -2.94 8.62
N ILE A 221 -4.94 -1.71 9.14
CA ILE A 221 -3.68 -1.04 9.38
C ILE A 221 -3.21 -1.29 10.82
N THR A 222 -1.98 -1.73 10.98
CA THR A 222 -1.32 -1.97 12.26
C THR A 222 -0.01 -1.20 12.32
N TRP A 223 0.28 -0.60 13.46
CA TRP A 223 1.47 0.20 13.70
C TRP A 223 2.35 -0.41 14.78
N ILE A 224 3.65 -0.48 14.53
CA ILE A 224 4.67 -0.85 15.53
C ILE A 224 5.84 0.15 15.51
N SER A 225 6.62 0.19 16.59
CA SER A 225 7.88 0.94 16.67
C SER A 225 9.07 0.06 17.03
N ILE A 226 10.26 0.48 16.61
CA ILE A 226 11.55 -0.11 16.99
C ILE A 226 12.50 1.02 17.40
N PRO A 227 12.95 1.10 18.66
CA PRO A 227 12.65 0.17 19.77
C PRO A 227 11.16 0.16 20.15
N GLU A 228 10.75 -0.93 20.80
CA GLU A 228 9.35 -1.14 21.17
C GLU A 228 8.93 -0.08 22.20
N GLY A 229 7.89 0.69 21.86
CA GLY A 229 7.42 1.82 22.66
C GLY A 229 6.08 2.38 22.17
N TYR A 230 5.68 2.03 20.95
CA TYR A 230 4.37 2.30 20.38
C TYR A 230 3.85 1.04 19.69
N SER A 231 2.72 0.52 20.17
CA SER A 231 1.90 -0.46 19.45
C SER A 231 0.46 0.04 19.40
N ASN A 232 -0.09 0.17 18.20
CA ASN A 232 -1.48 0.57 18.05
C ASN A 232 -2.17 -0.28 16.99
N ASN A 233 -3.21 -1.00 17.42
CA ASN A 233 -4.06 -1.85 16.59
C ASN A 233 -5.35 -1.14 16.14
N GLN A 234 -5.45 0.20 16.28
CA GLN A 234 -6.71 0.93 16.07
C GLN A 234 -7.13 1.15 14.60
N ASN A 235 -6.48 0.51 13.62
CA ASN A 235 -6.84 0.65 12.21
C ASN A 235 -6.97 2.12 11.75
N VAL A 236 -6.10 2.99 12.29
CA VAL A 236 -6.10 4.43 12.01
C VAL A 236 -5.10 4.75 10.90
N SER A 237 -5.50 5.66 10.02
CA SER A 237 -4.67 6.11 8.89
C SER A 237 -3.47 6.94 9.31
N GLY A 238 -3.46 7.47 10.52
CA GLY A 238 -2.36 8.25 11.05
C GLY A 238 -2.36 8.22 12.56
N VAL A 239 -1.17 8.42 13.12
CA VAL A 239 -0.91 8.32 14.55
C VAL A 239 0.02 9.44 14.99
N THR A 240 -0.27 10.03 16.15
CA THR A 240 0.64 10.97 16.81
C THR A 240 1.63 10.17 17.65
N VAL A 241 2.92 10.40 17.43
CA VAL A 241 4.00 9.66 18.08
C VAL A 241 5.00 10.63 18.70
N CYS A 242 5.51 10.29 19.88
CA CYS A 242 6.39 11.16 20.67
C CYS A 242 7.67 10.41 21.11
N PRO A 243 8.53 9.96 20.17
CA PRO A 243 9.70 9.18 20.53
C PRO A 243 10.73 10.02 21.33
N THR A 244 11.37 9.40 22.31
CA THR A 244 12.42 10.01 23.13
C THR A 244 13.83 9.76 22.59
N GLU A 245 13.95 8.84 21.63
CA GLU A 245 15.15 8.46 20.91
C GLU A 245 14.84 8.14 19.44
N ASN A 246 15.88 7.95 18.61
CA ASN A 246 15.67 7.57 17.21
C ASN A 246 14.85 6.29 17.12
N THR A 247 13.73 6.34 16.41
CA THR A 247 12.74 5.27 16.40
C THR A 247 12.27 5.01 14.97
N TYR A 248 12.32 3.75 14.56
CA TYR A 248 11.67 3.29 13.33
C TYR A 248 10.20 3.04 13.61
N TYR A 249 9.32 3.53 12.75
CA TYR A 249 7.91 3.19 12.74
C TYR A 249 7.63 2.32 11.53
N VAL A 250 7.03 1.16 11.77
CA VAL A 250 6.64 0.23 10.71
C VAL A 250 5.12 0.20 10.66
N VAL A 251 4.58 0.34 9.46
CA VAL A 251 3.16 0.17 9.20
C VAL A 251 2.96 -1.13 8.43
N TYR A 252 1.98 -1.93 8.85
CA TYR A 252 1.50 -3.09 8.12
C TYR A 252 0.06 -2.83 7.68
N ALA A 253 -0.27 -3.13 6.44
CA ALA A 253 -1.65 -3.21 5.98
C ALA A 253 -1.96 -4.65 5.57
N THR A 254 -2.75 -5.34 6.39
CA THR A 254 -3.16 -6.73 6.14
C THR A 254 -4.50 -6.76 5.45
N ASN A 255 -4.62 -7.46 4.32
CA ASN A 255 -5.90 -7.55 3.60
C ASN A 255 -6.91 -8.35 4.43
N LYS A 256 -8.11 -7.78 4.66
CA LYS A 256 -9.17 -8.34 5.51
C LYS A 256 -9.71 -9.69 5.02
N LYS A 257 -9.62 -9.95 3.71
CA LYS A 257 -10.07 -11.20 3.09
C LYS A 257 -8.90 -12.14 2.79
N CYS A 258 -7.66 -11.67 2.91
CA CYS A 258 -6.46 -12.40 2.59
C CYS A 258 -5.34 -12.04 3.58
N ASN A 259 -5.31 -12.73 4.72
CA ASN A 259 -4.36 -12.40 5.79
C ASN A 259 -2.88 -12.61 5.39
N SER A 260 -2.59 -13.41 4.35
CA SER A 260 -1.24 -13.58 3.81
C SER A 260 -0.77 -12.38 2.98
N LEU A 261 -1.69 -11.54 2.50
CA LEU A 261 -1.36 -10.33 1.78
C LEU A 261 -1.13 -9.19 2.79
N VAL A 262 0.14 -8.91 3.06
CA VAL A 262 0.59 -7.84 3.93
C VAL A 262 1.42 -6.86 3.13
N LEU A 263 0.96 -5.62 3.06
CA LEU A 263 1.75 -4.49 2.58
C LEU A 263 2.49 -3.89 3.77
N SER A 264 3.68 -3.34 3.57
CA SER A 264 4.41 -2.66 4.64
C SER A 264 5.27 -1.52 4.12
N ASP A 265 5.53 -0.56 5.02
CA ASP A 265 6.55 0.46 4.83
C ASP A 265 7.14 0.86 6.19
N THR A 266 8.32 1.48 6.18
CA THR A 266 9.09 1.85 7.37
C THR A 266 9.61 3.28 7.25
N LEU A 267 9.43 4.04 8.32
CA LEU A 267 9.94 5.41 8.43
C LEU A 267 10.84 5.54 9.67
N LEU A 268 11.99 6.18 9.50
CA LEU A 268 12.85 6.57 10.63
C LEU A 268 12.50 7.98 11.11
N LEU A 269 12.14 8.12 12.38
CA LEU A 269 12.10 9.40 13.09
C LEU A 269 13.42 9.62 13.85
N THR A 270 14.08 10.73 13.56
CA THR A 270 15.32 11.15 14.22
C THR A 270 15.00 12.12 15.35
N VAL A 271 15.48 11.82 16.56
CA VAL A 271 15.31 12.68 17.73
C VAL A 271 16.59 13.48 17.97
N LYS A 272 16.48 14.81 17.91
CA LYS A 272 17.59 15.73 18.21
C LYS A 272 17.37 16.44 19.55
N LYS A 273 18.47 16.77 20.24
CA LYS A 273 18.40 17.73 21.34
C LYS A 273 18.07 19.10 20.75
N CYS A 274 17.04 19.73 21.28
CA CYS A 274 16.71 21.11 20.95
C CYS A 274 17.00 21.98 22.15
N THR A 275 17.69 23.08 21.90
CA THR A 275 17.86 24.13 22.90
C THR A 275 16.54 24.90 22.95
N PRO A 276 15.88 25.04 24.11
CA PRO A 276 14.75 25.93 24.24
C PRO A 276 15.16 27.33 23.76
N GLN A 277 14.40 27.91 22.83
CA GLN A 277 14.62 29.29 22.47
C GLN A 277 13.97 30.15 23.56
N ASP A 278 14.81 30.76 24.38
CA ASP A 278 14.36 31.66 25.43
C ASP A 278 13.77 32.93 24.78
N THR A 279 12.45 33.06 24.77
CA THR A 279 11.76 34.25 24.25
C THR A 279 11.61 35.34 25.31
N THR A 280 12.12 35.13 26.54
CA THR A 280 11.95 36.08 27.65
C THR A 280 12.83 37.33 27.55
N THR A 281 13.85 37.35 26.68
CA THR A 281 14.84 38.45 26.64
C THR A 281 14.68 39.46 25.51
N ASN A 282 13.91 39.18 24.45
CA ASN A 282 13.29 40.14 23.52
C ASN A 282 12.80 39.32 22.31
N PRO A 283 11.50 39.31 21.98
CA PRO A 283 11.11 38.86 20.65
C PRO A 283 11.66 39.90 19.67
N GLN A 284 12.71 39.56 18.92
CA GLN A 284 13.00 40.32 17.71
C GLN A 284 11.79 40.14 16.80
N ASP A 285 11.06 41.24 16.64
CA ASP A 285 9.94 41.35 15.72
C ASP A 285 10.45 41.10 14.30
N THR A 286 10.24 39.88 13.81
CA THR A 286 10.58 39.48 12.44
C THR A 286 9.62 40.05 11.41
N PHE A 287 8.62 40.85 11.81
CA PHE A 287 7.61 41.43 10.94
C PHE A 287 7.69 42.95 10.76
N GLY A 288 8.61 43.65 11.43
CA GLY A 288 8.85 45.09 11.21
C GLY A 288 7.67 46.00 11.56
N TYR A 289 6.81 45.61 12.51
CA TYR A 289 5.64 46.38 12.95
C TYR A 289 5.69 46.65 14.45
N GLN A 290 5.72 47.94 14.82
CA GLN A 290 5.74 48.41 16.20
C GLN A 290 4.65 47.73 17.06
N PRO A 291 5.01 47.03 18.16
CA PRO A 291 4.04 46.33 18.99
C PRO A 291 3.11 47.32 19.70
N VAL A 292 1.83 46.95 19.81
CA VAL A 292 0.93 47.56 20.80
C VAL A 292 1.50 47.22 22.17
N LYS A 293 1.69 48.23 23.01
CA LYS A 293 2.28 48.13 24.35
C LYS A 293 1.61 46.98 25.13
N GLY A 294 2.36 45.90 25.40
CA GLY A 294 1.90 44.74 26.18
C GLY A 294 1.53 43.46 25.40
N ALA A 295 1.69 43.41 24.07
CA ALA A 295 1.40 42.22 23.27
C ALA A 295 2.66 41.57 22.66
N THR A 296 2.91 40.30 22.98
CA THR A 296 3.93 39.47 22.33
C THR A 296 3.32 38.81 21.08
N ARG A 297 3.86 39.07 19.88
CA ARG A 297 3.45 38.38 18.64
C ARG A 297 4.44 37.26 18.33
N TYR A 298 3.93 36.07 18.01
CA TYR A 298 4.74 34.89 17.69
C TYR A 298 4.33 34.29 16.35
N LYS A 299 5.30 34.04 15.48
CA LYS A 299 5.18 33.14 14.33
C LYS A 299 5.94 31.87 14.69
N PRO A 300 5.34 30.68 14.67
CA PRO A 300 6.07 29.46 15.02
C PRO A 300 7.14 29.14 13.97
N PRO A 301 8.42 28.98 14.34
CA PRO A 301 9.31 28.03 13.68
C PRO A 301 9.21 26.68 14.40
N ASP A 302 9.64 25.60 13.74
CA ASP A 302 9.64 24.23 14.25
C ASP A 302 10.37 24.11 15.60
N GLY A 303 9.66 24.29 16.72
CA GLY A 303 10.29 24.43 18.03
C GLY A 303 9.38 24.77 19.22
N TRP A 304 9.98 24.69 20.41
CA TRP A 304 9.37 24.96 21.70
C TRP A 304 9.34 26.47 21.97
N ALA A 305 8.19 27.03 22.35
CA ALA A 305 8.10 28.41 22.82
C ALA A 305 7.92 28.44 24.35
N LEU A 306 8.91 29.00 25.05
CA LEU A 306 8.82 29.37 26.46
C LEU A 306 8.04 30.67 26.56
N PHE A 307 6.89 30.67 27.24
CA PHE A 307 6.16 31.90 27.55
C PHE A 307 6.34 32.21 29.04
N PRO A 308 6.79 33.43 29.40
CA PRO A 308 6.67 33.86 30.78
C PRO A 308 5.19 33.90 31.15
N ASN A 309 4.82 33.46 32.36
CA ASN A 309 3.48 33.64 32.91
C ASN A 309 3.22 35.14 33.14
N ILE A 310 2.90 35.83 32.04
CA ILE A 310 2.46 37.22 32.03
C ILE A 310 1.02 37.32 32.58
N VAL A 311 0.31 36.19 32.72
CA VAL A 311 -1.05 36.14 33.24
C VAL A 311 -1.10 36.54 34.72
N ALA A 312 -0.10 36.17 35.52
CA ALA A 312 0.02 36.60 36.92
C ALA A 312 0.26 38.12 37.08
N ALA A 313 0.67 38.82 36.02
CA ALA A 313 0.92 40.27 35.99
C ALA A 313 -0.12 41.06 35.16
N GLY A 314 -1.22 40.42 34.73
CA GLY A 314 -2.30 41.08 33.98
C GLY A 314 -2.05 41.28 32.49
N GLY A 315 -1.12 40.56 31.86
CA GLY A 315 -0.97 40.59 30.41
C GLY A 315 -1.53 39.34 29.70
N SER A 316 -1.61 39.42 28.37
CA SER A 316 -2.26 38.43 27.51
C SER A 316 -1.26 37.68 26.63
N VAL A 317 -1.34 36.35 26.58
CA VAL A 317 -0.66 35.54 25.56
C VAL A 317 -1.59 35.39 24.36
N ASN A 318 -1.13 35.82 23.19
CA ASN A 318 -1.86 35.72 21.92
C ASN A 318 -1.29 34.61 21.03
N ILE A 319 -2.12 33.62 20.69
CA ILE A 319 -1.80 32.67 19.61
C ILE A 319 -2.34 33.26 18.31
N HIS A 320 -1.53 33.28 17.25
CA HIS A 320 -1.93 33.74 15.93
C HIS A 320 -2.16 32.56 14.99
N ALA A 321 -3.34 32.50 14.35
CA ALA A 321 -3.63 31.53 13.30
C ALA A 321 -3.67 32.21 11.92
N PRO A 322 -3.12 31.57 10.86
CA PRO A 322 -3.07 32.15 9.51
C PRO A 322 -4.42 32.13 8.77
N GLN A 323 -5.40 31.36 9.25
CA GLN A 323 -6.71 31.18 8.60
C GLN A 323 -7.84 30.91 9.62
N ALA A 324 -9.09 30.84 9.14
CA ALA A 324 -10.24 30.46 9.96
C ALA A 324 -10.21 28.96 10.29
N GLY A 325 -10.52 28.59 11.53
CA GLY A 325 -10.48 27.23 12.05
C GLY A 325 -10.80 27.16 13.54
N GLN A 326 -10.81 25.97 14.12
CA GLN A 326 -10.92 25.76 15.56
C GLN A 326 -9.53 25.65 16.19
N LEU A 327 -9.29 26.40 17.26
CA LEU A 327 -8.12 26.24 18.12
C LEU A 327 -8.56 25.53 19.41
N ALA A 328 -7.84 24.50 19.82
CA ALA A 328 -8.08 23.73 21.03
C ALA A 328 -6.77 23.58 21.82
N LEU A 329 -6.85 23.64 23.15
CA LEU A 329 -5.73 23.53 24.07
C LEU A 329 -5.92 22.32 24.96
N TYR A 330 -4.87 21.52 25.13
CA TYR A 330 -4.87 20.29 25.91
C TYR A 330 -3.76 20.32 26.95
N ASN A 331 -3.99 19.70 28.11
CA ASN A 331 -2.92 19.48 29.09
C ASN A 331 -2.04 18.27 28.72
N THR A 332 -1.03 17.98 29.54
CA THR A 332 -0.13 16.82 29.35
C THR A 332 -0.79 15.45 29.44
N LEU A 333 -2.02 15.39 29.95
CA LEU A 333 -2.83 14.17 30.00
C LEU A 333 -3.75 14.04 28.77
N GLY A 334 -3.66 14.95 27.80
CA GLY A 334 -4.52 14.96 26.61
C GLY A 334 -5.95 15.44 26.86
N GLN A 335 -6.22 16.06 28.02
CA GLN A 335 -7.56 16.58 28.35
C GLN A 335 -7.71 17.98 27.76
N LEU A 336 -8.85 18.23 27.09
CA LEU A 336 -9.20 19.55 26.57
C LEU A 336 -9.42 20.52 27.74
N VAL A 337 -8.64 21.60 27.76
CA VAL A 337 -8.72 22.64 28.80
C VAL A 337 -9.30 23.95 28.28
N TRP A 338 -9.24 24.19 26.96
CA TRP A 338 -9.80 25.40 26.34
C TRP A 338 -9.99 25.20 24.84
N SER A 339 -10.99 25.85 24.24
CA SER A 339 -11.16 25.88 22.78
C SER A 339 -11.86 27.16 22.34
N VAL A 340 -11.51 27.64 21.15
CA VAL A 340 -12.16 28.77 20.48
C VAL A 340 -12.31 28.48 18.99
N VAL A 341 -13.38 28.98 18.37
CA VAL A 341 -13.60 28.90 16.92
C VAL A 341 -13.28 30.26 16.29
N ALA A 342 -12.46 30.26 15.25
CA ALA A 342 -12.11 31.45 14.49
C ALA A 342 -13.29 31.96 13.66
N ILE A 343 -13.42 33.28 13.59
CA ILE A 343 -14.42 33.99 12.79
C ILE A 343 -13.79 34.33 11.42
N PRO A 344 -14.55 34.44 10.30
CA PRO A 344 -14.03 34.23 8.94
C PRO A 344 -13.08 35.28 8.34
N SER A 345 -12.64 36.31 9.06
CA SER A 345 -11.79 37.34 8.44
C SER A 345 -10.69 37.91 9.37
N GLY A 346 -9.44 37.78 8.94
CA GLY A 346 -8.27 38.47 9.51
C GLY A 346 -7.35 37.60 10.38
N TYR A 347 -6.13 38.11 10.63
CA TYR A 347 -5.19 37.56 11.61
C TYR A 347 -5.87 37.54 12.99
N ASN A 348 -6.25 36.34 13.45
CA ASN A 348 -6.90 36.19 14.75
C ASN A 348 -5.83 36.05 15.84
N ALA A 349 -5.89 36.91 16.85
CA ALA A 349 -5.09 36.82 18.07
C ALA A 349 -5.98 36.25 19.17
N TYR A 350 -5.60 35.10 19.75
CA TYR A 350 -6.39 34.47 20.78
C TYR A 350 -5.75 34.60 22.15
N ASN A 351 -6.44 35.30 23.05
CA ASN A 351 -6.05 35.39 24.45
C ASN A 351 -6.26 34.03 25.13
N LEU A 352 -5.16 33.47 25.67
CA LEU A 352 -5.27 32.32 26.56
C LEU A 352 -6.08 32.67 27.83
N PRO A 353 -6.83 31.73 28.42
CA PRO A 353 -7.54 31.95 29.67
C PRO A 353 -6.59 32.38 30.79
N ASN A 354 -7.02 33.37 31.57
CA ASN A 354 -6.22 33.90 32.67
C ASN A 354 -6.08 32.97 33.88
N ASN A 355 -6.71 31.79 33.83
CA ASN A 355 -6.78 30.82 34.91
C ASN A 355 -6.10 29.48 34.57
N LEU A 356 -5.33 29.41 33.48
CA LEU A 356 -4.53 28.22 33.20
C LEU A 356 -3.47 28.05 34.29
N ALA A 357 -3.39 26.84 34.84
CA ALA A 357 -2.34 26.47 35.79
C ALA A 357 -0.96 26.54 35.13
N GLN A 358 0.09 26.57 35.94
CA GLN A 358 1.45 26.40 35.42
C GLN A 358 1.59 24.98 34.85
N GLY A 359 2.21 24.86 33.69
CA GLY A 359 2.34 23.56 33.03
C GLY A 359 2.58 23.65 31.53
N ILE A 360 2.76 22.47 30.94
CA ILE A 360 2.87 22.30 29.49
C ILE A 360 1.47 22.10 28.92
N TYR A 361 1.17 22.86 27.87
CA TYR A 361 -0.05 22.76 27.10
C TYR A 361 0.28 22.49 25.63
N TYR A 362 -0.58 21.71 24.99
CA TYR A 362 -0.55 21.39 23.58
C TYR A 362 -1.68 22.13 22.90
N TYR A 363 -1.46 22.67 21.70
CA TYR A 363 -2.54 23.31 20.97
C TYR A 363 -2.75 22.68 19.59
N HIS A 364 -4.01 22.44 19.26
CA HIS A 364 -4.46 21.89 17.99
C HIS A 364 -5.19 22.96 17.22
N PHE A 365 -4.87 23.11 15.93
CA PHE A 365 -5.62 23.97 15.04
C PHE A 365 -6.25 23.13 13.91
N THR A 366 -7.56 23.29 13.73
CA THR A 366 -8.35 22.60 12.72
C THR A 366 -8.91 23.65 11.75
N PRO A 367 -8.41 23.77 10.51
CA PRO A 367 -8.93 24.72 9.53
C PRO A 367 -10.43 24.48 9.23
N ASN A 368 -11.18 25.55 8.94
CA ASN A 368 -12.60 25.47 8.55
C ASN A 368 -12.81 25.16 7.05
N ASN A 369 -11.83 24.59 6.35
CA ASN A 369 -11.89 24.43 4.89
C ASN A 369 -12.40 23.03 4.48
N PRO A 370 -13.52 22.92 3.72
CA PRO A 370 -14.09 21.63 3.31
C PRO A 370 -13.22 20.82 2.34
N GLU A 371 -12.22 21.41 1.67
CA GLU A 371 -11.31 20.68 0.78
C GLU A 371 -10.05 20.13 1.49
N GLU A 372 -9.80 20.53 2.74
CA GLU A 372 -8.66 20.09 3.57
C GLU A 372 -9.07 19.30 4.83
N GLU A 373 -10.32 18.83 4.91
CA GLU A 373 -10.74 17.85 5.93
C GLU A 373 -9.93 16.56 5.78
N LYS A 374 -8.71 16.51 6.34
CA LYS A 374 -7.95 15.28 6.66
C LYS A 374 -6.61 15.48 7.38
N LYS A 375 -6.21 16.69 7.77
CA LYS A 375 -5.01 16.87 8.61
C LYS A 375 -5.34 17.65 9.89
N PRO A 376 -5.44 17.00 11.07
CA PRO A 376 -5.24 17.72 12.32
C PRO A 376 -3.79 18.24 12.32
N VAL A 377 -3.61 19.56 12.38
CA VAL A 377 -2.28 20.17 12.42
C VAL A 377 -1.90 20.41 13.88
N ILE A 378 -0.84 19.73 14.33
CA ILE A 378 -0.20 20.02 15.62
C ILE A 378 0.66 21.26 15.42
N MET A 379 0.27 22.38 16.01
CA MET A 379 0.96 23.65 15.76
C MET A 379 1.97 24.01 16.87
N GLY A 380 2.07 23.26 17.97
CA GLY A 380 3.20 23.39 18.90
C GLY A 380 2.87 23.20 20.38
N LYS A 381 3.82 23.63 21.22
CA LYS A 381 3.77 23.52 22.68
C LYS A 381 3.91 24.88 23.34
N ILE A 382 3.18 25.07 24.43
CA ILE A 382 3.24 26.25 25.28
C ILE A 382 3.63 25.78 26.68
N LEU A 383 4.72 26.30 27.22
CA LEU A 383 5.05 26.15 28.64
C LEU A 383 4.66 27.44 29.37
N LEU A 384 3.71 27.34 30.31
CA LEU A 384 3.35 28.41 31.23
C LEU A 384 4.19 28.26 32.51
N VAL A 385 5.18 29.13 32.70
CA VAL A 385 6.07 29.13 33.89
C VAL A 385 5.71 30.27 34.83
N GLY A 386 5.39 29.96 36.09
CA GLY A 386 5.07 30.95 37.12
C GLY A 386 6.07 32.09 37.22
N GLY A 387 5.59 33.33 37.16
CA GLY A 387 6.39 34.47 37.58
C GLY A 387 6.61 34.38 39.09
N GLY A 388 7.80 33.94 39.50
CA GLY A 388 8.30 34.30 40.82
C GLY A 388 8.57 35.80 40.80
N GLY A 389 7.97 36.53 41.74
CA GLY A 389 8.38 37.89 42.04
C GLY A 389 9.80 37.92 42.63
#